data_AF-A0A142XTG0-F1
#
_entry.id   AF-A0A142XTG0-F1
#
_cell.length_a   1.000
_cell.length_b   1.000
_cell.length_c   1.000
_cell.angle_alpha   90.00
_cell.angle_beta   90.00
_cell.angle_gamma   90.00
#
_symmetry.space_group_name_H-M   'P 1'
#
loop_
_entity.id
_entity.type
_entity.pdbx_description
1 polymer ?
#
loop_
_entity_poly.entity_id
_entity_poly.type
_entity_poly.pdbx_seq_one_letter_code
_entity_poly.pdbx_strand_id
1 'polypeptide(L)'
;MPAPPNIAPFAEALADLATDLRRGSCCLVVCDKGWTLPLYVGLKERLHAANAKCGYLDGRVKDATTNGEGGVMLAAVAQMRWAVRATEAEGVIFAIPHLDVMTAVEGGWTSVSREVIPLLYENAATVWLGFQDPSLQLPQLVEKVFTRRYVIETPYRTLETVRPTVSAEPPATLTISSPTDPG
;
A
#
# COMPACT_ATOMS: atom_id res chain seq x y z
N MET A 1 -14.86 13.78 -12.48
CA MET A 1 -13.93 12.97 -11.67
C MET A 1 -14.26 11.51 -11.90
N PRO A 2 -13.27 10.62 -12.12
CA PRO A 2 -13.53 9.19 -12.14
C PRO A 2 -14.14 8.75 -10.79
N ALA A 3 -15.01 7.74 -10.82
CA ALA A 3 -15.55 7.16 -9.59
C ALA A 3 -14.39 6.65 -8.71
N PRO A 4 -14.48 6.79 -7.37
CA PRO A 4 -13.47 6.24 -6.49
C PRO A 4 -13.37 4.72 -6.72
N PRO A 5 -12.15 4.15 -6.65
CA PRO A 5 -11.96 2.71 -6.84
C PRO A 5 -12.80 1.92 -5.84
N ASN A 6 -13.47 0.87 -6.32
CA ASN A 6 -14.37 0.08 -5.51
C ASN A 6 -13.57 -0.87 -4.59
N ILE A 7 -13.59 -0.58 -3.28
CA ILE A 7 -12.95 -1.41 -2.25
C ILE A 7 -13.89 -2.44 -1.62
N ALA A 8 -15.16 -2.52 -2.05
CA ALA A 8 -16.15 -3.44 -1.48
C ALA A 8 -15.71 -4.93 -1.49
N PRO A 9 -14.99 -5.44 -2.52
CA PRO A 9 -14.47 -6.81 -2.49
C PRO A 9 -13.53 -7.11 -1.33
N PHE A 10 -12.93 -6.09 -0.71
CA PHE A 10 -11.98 -6.23 0.39
C PHE A 10 -12.61 -5.95 1.75
N ALA A 11 -13.94 -5.85 1.85
CA ALA A 11 -14.63 -5.41 3.06
C ALA A 11 -14.33 -6.28 4.29
N GLU A 12 -14.27 -7.61 4.11
CA GLU A 12 -13.95 -8.58 5.16
C GLU A 12 -12.48 -8.43 5.62
N ALA A 13 -11.54 -8.44 4.68
CA ALA A 13 -10.12 -8.23 4.96
C ALA A 13 -9.87 -6.90 5.69
N LEU A 14 -10.58 -5.82 5.32
CA LEU A 14 -10.50 -4.53 6.01
C LEU A 14 -11.10 -4.56 7.42
N ALA A 15 -12.12 -5.38 7.66
CA ALA A 15 -12.73 -5.55 8.99
C ALA A 15 -11.80 -6.33 9.94
N ASP A 16 -11.16 -7.38 9.43
CA ASP A 16 -10.17 -8.16 10.17
C ASP A 16 -8.93 -7.32 10.46
N LEU A 17 -8.41 -6.62 9.45
CA LEU A 17 -7.29 -5.68 9.59
C LEU A 17 -7.60 -4.60 10.65
N ALA A 18 -8.79 -4.00 10.63
CA ALA A 18 -9.20 -3.02 11.64
C ALA A 18 -9.26 -3.64 13.05
N THR A 19 -9.65 -4.92 13.14
CA THR A 19 -9.72 -5.63 14.42
C THR A 19 -8.33 -5.91 14.98
N ASP A 20 -7.41 -6.39 14.15
CA ASP A 20 -6.02 -6.66 14.55
C ASP A 20 -5.29 -5.38 14.97
N LEU A 21 -5.42 -4.30 14.20
CA LEU A 21 -4.80 -3.01 14.52
C LEU A 21 -5.31 -2.45 15.86
N ARG A 22 -6.62 -2.53 16.15
CA ARG A 22 -7.17 -2.09 17.44
C ARG A 22 -6.74 -2.96 18.62
N ARG A 23 -6.37 -4.21 18.37
CA ARG A 23 -5.77 -5.10 19.37
C ARG A 23 -4.27 -4.85 19.58
N GLY A 24 -3.69 -3.89 18.86
CA GLY A 24 -2.29 -3.53 18.97
C GLY A 24 -1.35 -4.32 18.05
N SER A 25 -1.88 -5.12 17.12
CA SER A 25 -1.04 -5.88 16.19
C SER A 25 -0.54 -4.98 15.06
N CYS A 26 0.78 -4.92 14.85
CA CYS A 26 1.36 -4.32 13.66
C CYS A 26 1.01 -5.16 12.43
N CYS A 27 0.44 -4.54 11.40
CA CYS A 27 -0.09 -5.22 10.22
C CYS A 27 0.61 -4.74 8.94
N LEU A 28 0.92 -5.66 8.04
CA LEU A 28 1.48 -5.40 6.73
C LEU A 28 0.45 -5.71 5.64
N VAL A 29 0.11 -4.71 4.83
CA VAL A 29 -0.74 -4.87 3.65
C VAL A 29 0.15 -4.95 2.42
N VAL A 30 -0.03 -6.01 1.64
CA VAL A 30 0.67 -6.22 0.37
C VAL A 30 -0.30 -6.07 -0.77
N CYS A 31 -0.11 -5.02 -1.56
CA CYS A 31 -1.03 -4.63 -2.63
C CYS A 31 -0.30 -3.76 -3.64
N ASP A 32 -0.75 -3.74 -4.89
CA ASP A 32 -0.31 -2.73 -5.86
C ASP A 32 -0.38 -1.32 -5.27
N LYS A 33 0.63 -0.47 -5.53
CA LYS A 33 0.68 0.89 -4.97
C LYS A 33 -0.58 1.73 -5.19
N GLY A 34 -1.32 1.50 -6.26
CA GLY A 34 -2.59 2.20 -6.51
C GLY A 34 -3.66 1.92 -5.45
N TRP A 35 -3.62 0.76 -4.78
CA TRP A 35 -4.56 0.40 -3.73
C TRP A 35 -4.24 1.01 -2.35
N THR A 36 -3.01 1.46 -2.10
CA THR A 36 -2.59 1.95 -0.77
C THR A 36 -3.55 2.99 -0.19
N LEU A 37 -3.82 4.06 -0.95
CA LEU A 37 -4.70 5.13 -0.48
C LEU A 37 -6.17 4.70 -0.37
N PRO A 38 -6.79 4.07 -1.39
CA PRO A 38 -8.16 3.56 -1.27
C PRO A 38 -8.39 2.62 -0.08
N LEU A 39 -7.47 1.67 0.14
CA LEU A 39 -7.55 0.74 1.27
C LEU A 39 -7.40 1.48 2.59
N TYR A 40 -6.45 2.42 2.70
CA TYR A 40 -6.28 3.22 3.91
C TYR A 40 -7.53 4.06 4.23
N VAL A 41 -8.16 4.70 3.24
CA VAL A 41 -9.38 5.49 3.44
C VAL A 41 -10.50 4.60 3.97
N GLY A 42 -10.76 3.46 3.32
CA GLY A 42 -11.79 2.53 3.78
C GLY A 42 -11.51 1.93 5.17
N LEU A 43 -10.24 1.69 5.49
CA LEU A 43 -9.81 1.24 6.81
C LEU A 43 -10.00 2.34 7.87
N LYS A 44 -9.60 3.58 7.55
CA LYS A 44 -9.69 4.72 8.45
C LYS A 44 -11.14 4.99 8.86
N GLU A 45 -12.09 4.88 7.92
CA GLU A 45 -13.52 5.00 8.23
C GLU A 45 -13.98 3.97 9.28
N ARG A 46 -13.53 2.71 9.13
CA ARG A 46 -13.83 1.63 10.07
C ARG A 46 -13.19 1.85 11.44
N LEU A 47 -11.93 2.28 11.46
CA LEU A 47 -11.20 2.59 12.69
C LEU A 47 -11.83 3.78 13.42
N HIS A 48 -12.21 4.82 12.68
CA HIS A 48 -12.90 5.99 13.24
C HIS A 48 -14.27 5.62 13.83
N ALA A 49 -15.06 4.78 13.15
CA ALA A 49 -16.32 4.28 13.67
C ALA A 49 -16.16 3.48 14.98
N ALA A 50 -14.97 2.94 15.24
CA ALA A 50 -14.59 2.26 16.46
C ALA A 50 -13.81 3.14 17.46
N ASN A 51 -13.84 4.47 17.30
CA ASN A 51 -13.12 5.45 18.13
C ASN A 51 -11.59 5.28 18.18
N ALA A 52 -11.00 4.64 17.16
CA ALA A 52 -9.55 4.53 17.04
C ALA A 52 -8.96 5.73 16.30
N LYS A 53 -7.81 6.23 16.76
CA LYS A 53 -7.07 7.33 16.13
C LYS A 53 -6.12 6.78 15.08
N CYS A 54 -5.98 7.48 13.95
CA CYS A 54 -5.09 7.10 12.87
C CYS A 54 -4.23 8.27 12.39
N GLY A 55 -2.94 8.01 12.14
CA GLY A 55 -2.01 8.90 11.47
C GLY A 55 -1.56 8.32 10.12
N TYR A 56 -1.33 9.18 9.13
CA TYR A 56 -0.82 8.80 7.81
C TYR A 56 0.53 9.49 7.59
N LEU A 57 1.59 8.70 7.40
CA LEU A 57 2.98 9.17 7.38
C LEU A 57 3.48 9.27 5.94
N ASP A 58 3.04 10.30 5.21
CA ASP A 58 3.35 10.52 3.79
C ASP A 58 4.29 11.70 3.51
N GLY A 59 4.85 12.30 4.55
CA GLY A 59 5.76 13.45 4.43
C GLY A 59 5.09 14.77 4.06
N ARG A 60 3.75 14.84 3.94
CA ARG A 60 3.07 16.12 3.76
C ARG A 60 3.09 16.90 5.06
N VAL A 61 3.64 18.11 5.01
CA VAL A 61 3.65 19.03 6.15
C VAL A 61 2.27 19.67 6.27
N LYS A 62 1.66 19.63 7.46
CA LYS A 62 0.35 20.27 7.70
C LYS A 62 0.43 21.80 7.66
N ASP A 63 1.59 22.36 7.99
CA ASP A 63 1.85 23.79 8.02
C ASP A 63 2.91 24.17 6.98
N ALA A 64 2.50 24.87 5.93
CA ALA A 64 3.35 25.33 4.82
C ALA A 64 4.44 26.37 5.23
N THR A 65 4.55 26.69 6.52
CA THR A 65 5.50 27.67 7.06
C THR A 65 6.87 27.07 7.36
N THR A 66 6.98 25.74 7.42
CA THR A 66 8.25 25.05 7.65
C THR A 66 8.68 24.39 6.35
N ASN A 67 9.15 25.19 5.38
CA ASN A 67 9.86 24.70 4.21
C ASN A 67 11.24 24.19 4.64
N GLY A 68 11.27 23.03 5.28
CA GLY A 68 12.51 22.26 5.39
C GLY A 68 12.88 21.79 3.98
N GLU A 69 14.13 22.00 3.57
CA GLU A 69 14.72 21.58 2.28
C GLU A 69 14.82 20.04 2.13
N GLY A 70 13.99 19.27 2.86
CA GLY A 70 13.97 17.82 2.85
C GLY A 70 12.91 17.29 1.88
N GLY A 71 13.32 16.37 0.99
CA GLY A 71 12.37 15.65 0.14
C GLY A 71 11.32 14.87 0.95
N VAL A 72 10.22 14.48 0.28
CA VAL A 72 9.05 13.82 0.88
C VAL A 72 9.41 12.67 1.83
N MET A 73 10.42 11.86 1.48
CA MET A 73 10.88 10.75 2.34
C MET A 73 11.47 11.23 3.66
N LEU A 74 12.28 12.30 3.68
CA LEU A 74 12.87 12.81 4.90
C LEU A 74 11.80 13.43 5.83
N ALA A 75 10.79 14.06 5.24
CA ALA A 75 9.62 14.52 5.97
C ALA A 75 8.82 13.36 6.58
N ALA A 76 8.64 12.25 5.85
CA ALA A 76 8.00 11.05 6.39
C ALA A 76 8.79 10.44 7.56
N VAL A 77 10.13 10.42 7.47
CA VAL A 77 11.00 9.99 8.60
C VAL A 77 10.85 10.92 9.81
N ALA A 78 10.73 12.24 9.60
CA ALA A 78 10.46 13.17 10.69
C ALA A 78 9.10 12.91 11.36
N GLN A 79 8.07 12.58 10.57
CA GLN A 79 6.76 12.19 11.11
C GLN A 79 6.85 10.86 11.88
N MET A 80 7.66 9.89 11.43
CA MET A 80 7.92 8.65 12.18
C MET A 80 8.63 8.92 13.52
N ARG A 81 9.62 9.82 13.54
CA ARG A 81 10.27 10.26 14.80
C ARG A 81 9.26 10.83 15.78
N TRP A 82 8.35 11.67 15.29
CA TRP A 82 7.28 12.20 16.13
C TRP A 82 6.36 11.08 16.64
N ALA A 83 5.95 10.16 15.76
CA ALA A 83 5.03 9.06 16.09
C ALA A 83 5.53 8.14 17.21
N VAL A 84 6.85 7.96 17.34
CA VAL A 84 7.42 7.06 18.37
C VAL A 84 7.83 7.77 19.65
N ARG A 85 8.00 9.10 19.63
CA ARG A 85 8.53 9.90 20.75
C ARG A 85 7.51 10.80 21.43
N ALA A 86 6.48 11.24 20.70
CA ALA A 86 5.50 12.19 21.22
C ALA A 86 4.45 11.48 22.09
N THR A 87 4.14 12.05 23.24
CA THR A 87 3.05 11.57 24.12
C THR A 87 1.68 11.65 23.44
N GLU A 88 1.48 12.64 22.57
CA GLU A 88 0.25 12.84 21.80
C GLU A 88 0.02 11.75 20.74
N ALA A 89 1.09 11.01 20.40
CA ALA A 89 1.03 9.89 19.47
C ALA A 89 0.61 8.56 20.15
N GLU A 90 0.48 8.54 21.48
CA GLU A 90 0.07 7.33 22.21
C GLU A 90 -1.35 6.88 21.81
N GLY A 91 -1.51 5.57 21.58
CA GLY A 91 -2.77 4.97 21.14
C GLY A 91 -3.19 5.32 19.71
N VAL A 92 -2.32 5.96 18.92
CA VAL A 92 -2.55 6.23 17.49
C VAL A 92 -1.99 5.08 16.64
N ILE A 93 -2.78 4.61 15.69
CA ILE A 93 -2.34 3.65 14.66
C ILE A 93 -1.72 4.43 13.50
N PHE A 94 -0.46 4.13 13.16
CA PHE A 94 0.28 4.86 12.13
C PHE A 94 0.45 4.06 10.85
N ALA A 95 -0.07 4.61 9.76
CA ALA A 95 0.09 4.06 8.42
C ALA A 95 1.35 4.60 7.74
N ILE A 96 2.17 3.69 7.22
CA ILE A 96 3.39 3.95 6.45
C ILE A 96 3.15 3.50 5.00
N PRO A 97 2.65 4.39 4.12
CA PRO A 97 2.24 4.04 2.76
C PRO A 97 3.40 3.61 1.83
N HIS A 98 4.61 4.06 2.14
CA HIS A 98 5.82 3.83 1.34
C HIS A 98 6.88 3.04 2.11
N LEU A 99 6.45 2.13 2.99
CA LEU A 99 7.36 1.34 3.85
C LEU A 99 8.45 0.63 3.04
N ASP A 100 8.05 -0.05 1.97
CA ASP A 100 8.94 -0.75 1.04
C ASP A 100 10.00 0.14 0.40
N VAL A 101 9.64 1.33 -0.07
CA VAL A 101 10.58 2.30 -0.63
C VAL A 101 11.51 2.84 0.46
N MET A 102 10.95 3.17 1.63
CA MET A 102 11.69 3.72 2.77
C MET A 102 12.69 2.73 3.38
N THR A 103 12.46 1.42 3.17
CA THR A 103 13.30 0.35 3.70
C THR A 103 14.06 -0.43 2.62
N ALA A 104 14.02 0.06 1.38
CA ALA A 104 14.75 -0.55 0.27
C ALA A 104 16.26 -0.60 0.55
N VAL A 105 16.87 -1.70 0.13
CA VAL A 105 18.29 -2.02 0.39
C VAL A 105 19.11 -2.24 -0.89
N GLU A 106 18.83 -1.49 -1.97
CA GLU A 106 19.56 -1.60 -3.23
C GLU A 106 21.08 -1.45 -3.04
N GLY A 107 21.82 -2.55 -3.17
CA GLY A 107 23.28 -2.58 -2.95
C GLY A 107 23.72 -2.36 -1.49
N GLY A 108 22.79 -2.32 -0.54
CA GLY A 108 23.03 -2.05 0.88
C GLY A 108 22.01 -1.10 1.49
N TRP A 109 22.16 -0.77 2.78
CA TRP A 109 21.22 0.12 3.47
C TRP A 109 21.40 1.57 3.03
N THR A 110 20.32 2.17 2.53
CA THR A 110 20.22 3.61 2.23
C THR A 110 20.24 4.44 3.53
N SER A 111 20.53 5.74 3.44
CA SER A 111 20.43 6.65 4.59
C SER A 111 19.03 6.64 5.22
N VAL A 112 17.99 6.61 4.38
CA VAL A 112 16.59 6.52 4.83
C VAL A 112 16.35 5.22 5.58
N SER A 113 16.76 4.07 5.03
CA SER A 113 16.55 2.77 5.70
C SER A 113 17.26 2.68 7.06
N ARG A 114 18.46 3.28 7.19
CA ARG A 114 19.21 3.36 8.46
C ARG A 114 18.49 4.17 9.53
N GLU A 115 17.61 5.09 9.16
CA GLU A 115 16.78 5.84 10.10
C GLU A 115 15.44 5.15 10.37
N VAL A 116 14.78 4.65 9.33
CA VAL A 116 13.44 4.08 9.42
C VAL A 116 13.43 2.77 10.20
N ILE A 117 14.39 1.88 9.95
CA ILE A 117 14.41 0.55 10.56
C ILE A 117 14.51 0.65 12.09
N PRO A 118 15.45 1.42 12.69
CA PRO A 118 15.46 1.61 14.14
C PRO A 118 14.19 2.24 14.70
N LEU A 119 13.58 3.20 13.99
CA LEU A 119 12.34 3.85 14.44
C LEU A 119 11.18 2.86 14.58
N LEU A 120 11.09 1.84 13.73
CA LEU A 120 10.04 0.80 13.85
C LEU A 120 10.11 0.05 15.18
N TYR A 121 11.28 -0.01 15.81
CA TYR A 121 11.53 -0.72 17.07
C TYR A 121 11.64 0.21 18.28
N GLU A 122 11.68 1.53 18.07
CA GLU A 122 12.02 2.49 19.12
C GLU A 122 10.96 2.50 20.25
N ASN A 123 9.68 2.34 19.90
CA ASN A 123 8.59 2.26 20.86
C ASN A 123 7.72 1.03 20.58
N ALA A 124 7.80 0.03 21.46
CA ALA A 124 7.07 -1.22 21.34
C ALA A 124 5.54 -1.08 21.49
N ALA A 125 5.05 0.04 22.00
CA ALA A 125 3.62 0.33 22.08
C ALA A 125 3.04 0.95 20.80
N THR A 126 3.90 1.40 19.88
CA THR A 126 3.45 1.98 18.61
C THR A 126 2.88 0.90 17.68
N VAL A 127 1.68 1.14 17.14
CA VAL A 127 1.01 0.22 16.22
C VAL A 127 1.22 0.68 14.78
N TRP A 128 1.91 -0.14 14.00
CA TRP A 128 2.24 0.14 12.61
C TRP A 128 1.31 -0.55 11.62
N LEU A 129 0.88 0.21 10.61
CA LEU A 129 0.27 -0.30 9.39
C LEU A 129 1.22 -0.04 8.21
N GLY A 130 1.90 -1.09 7.74
CA GLY A 130 2.81 -1.00 6.60
C GLY A 130 2.11 -1.28 5.28
N PHE A 131 2.51 -0.59 4.21
CA PHE A 131 2.14 -0.95 2.84
C PHE A 131 3.37 -1.35 2.02
N GLN A 132 3.29 -2.52 1.40
CA GLN A 132 4.31 -3.08 0.51
C GLN A 132 3.70 -3.34 -0.86
N ASP A 133 4.38 -2.90 -1.90
CA ASP A 133 4.12 -3.31 -3.27
C ASP A 133 4.68 -4.74 -3.49
N PRO A 134 3.93 -5.66 -4.11
CA PRO A 134 4.37 -7.03 -4.35
C PRO A 134 5.69 -7.13 -5.13
N SER A 135 6.03 -6.12 -5.94
CA SER A 135 7.28 -6.09 -6.72
C SER A 135 8.52 -5.74 -5.88
N LEU A 136 8.33 -5.22 -4.67
CA LEU A 136 9.41 -4.81 -3.77
C LEU A 136 9.55 -5.79 -2.60
N GLN A 137 10.79 -6.06 -2.20
CA GLN A 137 11.10 -6.91 -1.05
C GLN A 137 11.40 -6.05 0.17
N LEU A 138 10.90 -6.49 1.33
CA LEU A 138 11.26 -5.87 2.60
C LEU A 138 12.48 -6.58 3.20
N PRO A 139 13.37 -5.85 3.90
CA PRO A 139 14.37 -6.51 4.73
C PRO A 139 13.68 -7.39 5.79
N GLN A 140 14.23 -8.57 6.08
CA GLN A 140 13.66 -9.49 7.09
C GLN A 140 13.43 -8.84 8.46
N LEU A 141 14.29 -7.89 8.85
CA LEU A 141 14.13 -7.16 10.10
C LEU A 141 12.89 -6.25 10.08
N VAL A 142 12.51 -5.71 8.94
CA VAL A 142 11.28 -4.92 8.78
C VAL A 142 10.07 -5.85 8.82
N GLU A 143 10.12 -6.98 8.13
CA GLU A 143 9.01 -7.96 8.12
C GLU A 143 8.64 -8.43 9.52
N LYS A 144 9.62 -8.68 10.39
CA LYS A 144 9.41 -9.13 11.78
C LYS A 144 8.61 -8.16 12.66
N VAL A 145 8.55 -6.88 12.31
CA VAL A 145 7.73 -5.88 13.01
C VAL A 145 6.25 -6.17 12.80
N PHE A 146 5.88 -6.71 11.63
CA PHE A 146 4.50 -6.90 11.23
C PHE A 146 4.06 -8.35 11.51
N THR A 147 3.29 -8.52 12.58
CA THR A 147 2.83 -9.83 13.06
C THR A 147 1.64 -10.38 12.28
N ARG A 148 0.98 -9.53 11.50
CA ARG A 148 -0.16 -9.87 10.65
C ARG A 148 0.10 -9.40 9.23
N ARG A 149 -0.28 -10.23 8.24
CA ARG A 149 -0.09 -9.95 6.82
C ARG A 149 -1.40 -10.12 6.08
N TYR A 150 -1.75 -9.12 5.30
CA TYR A 150 -2.95 -9.07 4.46
C TYR A 150 -2.51 -8.87 3.03
N VAL A 151 -2.91 -9.78 2.13
CA VAL A 151 -2.50 -9.74 0.72
C VAL A 151 -3.71 -9.41 -0.14
N ILE A 152 -3.58 -8.38 -0.97
CA ILE A 152 -4.57 -7.97 -1.97
C ILE A 152 -3.98 -8.26 -3.34
N GLU A 153 -4.36 -9.40 -3.90
CA GLU A 153 -3.84 -9.88 -5.19
C GLU A 153 -4.48 -9.20 -6.41
N THR A 154 -5.58 -8.48 -6.19
CA THR A 154 -6.29 -7.80 -7.28
C THR A 154 -5.46 -6.63 -7.80
N PRO A 155 -5.11 -6.59 -9.09
CA PRO A 155 -4.35 -5.46 -9.64
C PRO A 155 -5.12 -4.15 -9.56
N TYR A 156 -4.42 -3.04 -9.35
CA TYR A 156 -5.05 -1.72 -9.39
C TYR A 156 -5.26 -1.27 -10.84
N ARG A 157 -6.51 -1.28 -11.31
CA ARG A 157 -6.87 -0.77 -12.64
C ARG A 157 -7.57 0.57 -12.53
N THR A 158 -6.89 1.64 -12.91
CA THR A 158 -7.57 2.88 -13.32
C THR A 158 -8.27 2.59 -14.67
N LEU A 159 -9.44 3.17 -14.93
CA LEU A 159 -10.38 2.89 -16.04
C LEU A 159 -9.79 2.77 -17.48
N GLU A 160 -8.50 3.00 -17.70
CA GLU A 160 -7.81 2.95 -19.00
C GLU A 160 -7.19 1.58 -19.36
N THR A 161 -7.28 0.55 -18.51
CA THR A 161 -6.78 -0.82 -18.84
C THR A 161 -7.86 -1.85 -19.16
N VAL A 162 -9.04 -1.41 -19.59
CA VAL A 162 -9.95 -2.27 -20.37
C VAL A 162 -9.70 -1.96 -21.85
N ARG A 163 -8.60 -2.47 -22.42
CA ARG A 163 -8.66 -2.82 -23.83
C ARG A 163 -9.55 -4.05 -23.88
N PRO A 164 -10.69 -4.04 -24.60
CA PRO A 164 -11.32 -5.29 -24.93
C PRO A 164 -10.27 -6.07 -25.70
N THR A 165 -9.88 -7.24 -25.18
CA THR A 165 -9.18 -8.23 -25.97
C THR A 165 -10.16 -8.62 -27.07
N VAL A 166 -10.12 -7.91 -28.20
CA VAL A 166 -10.73 -8.42 -29.43
C VAL A 166 -9.89 -9.63 -29.76
N SER A 167 -10.38 -10.79 -29.37
CA SER A 167 -9.91 -12.07 -29.86
C SER A 167 -10.18 -12.04 -31.37
N ALA A 168 -9.15 -11.69 -32.14
CA ALA A 168 -9.21 -11.76 -33.59
C ALA A 168 -9.21 -13.25 -33.94
N GLU A 169 -10.41 -13.82 -34.10
CA GLU A 169 -10.60 -15.07 -34.79
C GLU A 169 -10.05 -14.89 -36.22
N PRO A 170 -9.13 -15.75 -36.69
CA PRO A 170 -8.58 -15.60 -38.04
C PRO A 170 -9.70 -15.84 -39.06
N PRO A 171 -9.74 -15.08 -40.16
CA PRO A 171 -10.76 -15.27 -41.18
C PRO A 171 -10.63 -16.67 -41.78
N ALA A 172 -11.73 -17.42 -41.77
CA ALA A 172 -11.84 -18.71 -42.43
C ALA A 172 -11.38 -18.56 -43.90
N THR A 173 -10.35 -19.33 -44.27
CA THR A 173 -9.88 -19.41 -45.65
C THR A 173 -10.98 -20.08 -46.48
N LEU A 174 -11.69 -19.29 -47.28
CA LEU A 174 -12.58 -19.81 -48.32
C LEU A 174 -11.74 -20.60 -49.32
N THR A 175 -11.74 -21.92 -49.16
CA THR A 175 -11.13 -22.84 -50.11
C THR A 175 -12.10 -22.98 -51.27
N ILE A 176 -11.87 -22.25 -52.35
CA ILE A 176 -12.59 -22.46 -53.61
C ILE A 176 -11.96 -23.70 -54.26
N SER A 177 -12.56 -24.86 -54.03
CA SER A 177 -12.25 -26.07 -54.79
C SER A 177 -12.90 -25.99 -56.16
N SER A 178 -12.08 -26.03 -57.20
CA SER A 178 -12.49 -26.21 -58.59
C SER A 178 -13.30 -27.51 -58.77
N PRO A 179 -14.40 -27.52 -59.53
CA PRO A 179 -14.87 -28.76 -60.12
C PRO A 179 -14.09 -29.04 -61.41
N THR A 180 -13.36 -30.15 -61.36
CA THR A 180 -12.74 -30.85 -62.48
C THR A 180 -13.80 -31.51 -63.37
N ASP A 181 -13.53 -31.47 -64.69
CA ASP A 181 -13.99 -32.40 -65.74
C ASP A 181 -15.45 -32.36 -66.25
N PRO A 182 -15.80 -33.02 -67.37
CA PRO A 182 -14.98 -33.51 -68.52
C PRO A 182 -15.60 -33.15 -69.89
N GLY A 183 -14.84 -33.28 -70.99
CA GLY A 183 -15.39 -33.27 -72.36
C GLY A 183 -14.46 -32.74 -73.43
#